data_AF-A0A970QKD2-F1
#
_entry.id   AF-A0A970QKD2-F1
#
_cell.length_a   1.000
_cell.length_b   1.000
_cell.length_c   1.000
_cell.angle_alpha   90.00
_cell.angle_beta   90.00
_cell.angle_gamma   90.00
#
_symmetry.space_group_name_H-M   'P 1'
#
loop_
_entity.id
_entity.type
_entity.pdbx_description
1 polymer ?
#
loop_
_entity_poly.entity_id
_entity_poly.type
_entity_poly.pdbx_seq_one_letter_code
_entity_poly.pdbx_strand_id
1 'polypeptide(L)' 'AIRSPDPTSDSYYVLNTSTKKFHRPNCYSVTQMAEKNKSISHQSRDAIIADGYTPCKNCNP' A
#
# COMPACT_ATOMS: atom_id res chain seq x y z
N ALA A 1 -5.85 23.55 -12.95
CA ALA A 1 -6.34 22.39 -13.71
C ALA A 1 -6.46 21.21 -12.78
N ILE A 2 -7.66 20.66 -12.60
CA ILE A 2 -7.93 19.50 -11.76
C ILE A 2 -7.13 18.33 -12.34
N ARG A 3 -6.09 17.87 -11.63
CA ARG A 3 -5.31 16.69 -12.02
C ARG A 3 -6.26 15.50 -12.02
N SER A 4 -6.58 14.99 -13.20
CA SER A 4 -7.21 13.68 -13.38
C SER A 4 -6.51 12.66 -12.47
N PRO A 5 -7.25 11.79 -11.76
CA PRO A 5 -6.60 10.73 -11.00
C PRO A 5 -5.77 9.92 -12.00
N ASP A 6 -4.46 9.86 -11.75
CA ASP A 6 -3.58 9.04 -12.55
C ASP A 6 -4.08 7.59 -12.42
N PRO A 7 -4.32 6.86 -13.51
CA PRO A 7 -4.86 5.51 -13.47
C PRO A 7 -3.93 4.51 -12.74
N THR A 8 -2.73 4.94 -12.31
CA THR A 8 -1.81 4.16 -11.48
C THR A 8 -1.78 4.55 -9.99
N SER A 9 -2.45 5.64 -9.61
CA SER A 9 -2.64 6.00 -8.19
C SER A 9 -3.81 5.23 -7.59
N ASP A 10 -3.52 4.13 -6.90
CA ASP A 10 -4.49 3.49 -6.02
C ASP A 10 -5.02 4.51 -5.00
N SER A 11 -6.32 4.46 -4.72
CA SER A 11 -6.98 5.36 -3.77
C SER A 11 -6.54 5.14 -2.31
N TYR A 12 -5.91 4.00 -2.03
CA TYR A 12 -5.32 3.63 -0.75
C TYR A 12 -4.30 2.48 -0.92
N TYR A 13 -3.44 2.32 0.08
CA TYR A 13 -2.54 1.18 0.23
C TYR A 13 -3.00 0.26 1.36
N VAL A 14 -2.61 -1.01 1.26
CA VAL A 14 -2.77 -1.99 2.35
C VAL A 14 -1.41 -2.21 3.01
N LEU A 15 -1.30 -1.81 4.27
CA LEU A 15 -0.12 -2.01 5.11
C LEU A 15 -0.18 -3.38 5.78
N ASN A 16 0.97 -4.07 5.79
CA ASN A 16 1.23 -5.22 6.64
C ASN A 16 2.01 -4.76 7.87
N THR A 17 1.34 -4.63 9.00
CA THR A 17 1.93 -4.10 10.24
C THR A 17 3.01 -5.02 10.82
N SER A 18 2.97 -6.32 10.53
CA SER A 18 3.94 -7.31 10.99
C SER A 18 5.23 -7.31 10.17
N THR A 19 5.14 -7.22 8.85
CA THR A 19 6.34 -7.24 7.97
C THR A 19 6.83 -5.84 7.59
N LYS A 20 6.08 -4.80 7.98
CA LYS A 20 6.31 -3.40 7.57
C LYS A 20 6.42 -3.26 6.05
N LYS A 21 5.58 -3.99 5.31
CA LYS A 21 5.43 -3.83 3.86
C LYS A 21 4.10 -3.18 3.53
N PHE A 22 4.04 -2.44 2.43
CA PHE A 22 2.76 -1.95 1.89
C PHE A 22 2.51 -2.44 0.47
N HIS A 23 1.23 -2.51 0.13
CA HIS A 23 0.73 -3.20 -1.04
C HIS A 23 -0.36 -2.38 -1.73
N ARG A 24 -0.55 -2.60 -3.03
CA ARG A 24 -1.79 -2.25 -3.73
C ARG A 24 -2.95 -3.11 -3.22
N PRO A 25 -4.20 -2.62 -3.23
CA PRO A 25 -5.36 -3.37 -2.76
C PRO A 25 -5.60 -4.70 -3.51
N ASN A 26 -5.21 -4.77 -4.78
CA ASN A 26 -5.33 -5.96 -5.62
C ASN A 26 -4.11 -6.89 -5.58
N CYS A 27 -3.11 -6.64 -4.72
CA CYS A 27 -1.92 -7.46 -4.65
C CYS A 27 -2.24 -8.86 -4.09
N TYR A 28 -1.78 -9.92 -4.77
CA TYR A 28 -1.94 -11.30 -4.31
C TYR A 28 -1.48 -11.51 -2.86
N SER A 29 -0.37 -10.88 -2.47
CA SER A 29 0.15 -10.98 -1.09
C SER A 29 -0.82 -10.45 -0.03
N VAL A 30 -1.74 -9.54 -0.37
CA VAL A 30 -2.79 -9.08 0.56
C VAL A 30 -3.74 -10.21 0.91
N THR A 31 -4.05 -11.12 -0.03
CA THR A 31 -4.93 -12.27 0.24
C THR A 31 -4.29 -13.27 1.21
N GLN A 32 -2.96 -13.29 1.29
CA GLN A 32 -2.19 -14.20 2.16
C GLN A 32 -1.87 -13.57 3.53
N MET A 33 -2.14 -12.29 3.72
CA MET A 33 -1.92 -11.59 4.99
C MET A 33 -2.99 -11.97 6.01
N ALA A 34 -2.59 -12.20 7.27
CA ALA A 34 -3.54 -12.31 8.37
C ALA A 34 -4.30 -10.99 8.55
N GLU A 35 -5.64 -11.07 8.70
CA GLU A 35 -6.50 -9.88 8.84
C GLU A 35 -6.03 -8.90 9.92
N LYS A 36 -5.60 -9.42 11.08
CA LYS A 36 -5.06 -8.61 12.19
C LYS A 36 -3.81 -7.78 11.83
N ASN A 37 -3.12 -8.15 10.77
CA ASN A 37 -1.92 -7.46 10.30
C ASN A 37 -2.21 -6.49 9.14
N LYS A 38 -3.46 -6.46 8.62
CA LYS A 38 -3.87 -5.56 7.54
C LYS A 38 -4.27 -4.21 8.14
N SER A 39 -3.81 -3.13 7.51
CA SER A 39 -4.30 -1.78 7.81
C SER A 39 -4.41 -0.98 6.52
N ILE A 40 -5.43 -0.14 6.38
CA ILE A 40 -5.65 0.69 5.19
C ILE A 40 -5.00 2.05 5.44
N SER A 41 -4.23 2.55 4.47
CA SER A 41 -3.68 3.91 4.52
C SER A 41 -4.00 4.67 3.24
N HIS A 42 -4.45 5.92 3.39
CA HIS A 42 -4.65 6.87 2.30
C HIS A 42 -3.49 7.88 2.17
N GLN A 43 -2.40 7.66 2.91
CA GLN A 43 -1.20 8.49 2.79
C GLN A 43 -0.52 8.26 1.43
N SER A 44 0.28 9.24 1.02
CA SER A 44 1.13 9.10 -0.16
C SER A 44 2.20 8.02 0.03
N ARG A 45 2.68 7.46 -1.08
CA ARG A 45 3.76 6.46 -1.10
C ARG A 45 4.97 6.88 -0.26
N ASP A 46 5.48 8.09 -0.48
CA ASP A 46 6.65 8.62 0.23
C ASP A 46 6.42 8.77 1.73
N ALA A 47 5.20 9.14 2.15
CA ALA A 47 4.85 9.23 3.56
C ALA A 47 4.85 7.86 4.24
N ILE A 48 4.30 6.83 3.58
CA ILE A 48 4.32 5.44 4.09
C ILE A 48 5.77 4.92 4.19
N ILE A 49 6.63 5.29 3.24
CA ILE A 49 8.06 4.97 3.29
C ILE A 49 8.75 5.69 4.46
N ALA A 50 8.44 6.98 4.67
CA ALA A 50 8.95 7.75 5.81
C ALA A 50 8.49 7.18 7.17
N ASP A 51 7.30 6.57 7.23
CA ASP A 51 6.78 5.84 8.39
C ASP A 51 7.46 4.46 8.62
N GLY A 52 8.47 4.13 7.80
CA GLY A 52 9.31 2.94 7.93
C GLY A 52 8.77 1.70 7.22
N TYR A 53 7.82 1.84 6.31
CA TYR A 53 7.33 0.72 5.50
C TYR A 53 8.09 0.60 4.18
N THR A 54 8.23 -0.63 3.68
CA THR A 54 8.87 -0.92 2.39
C THR A 54 7.82 -1.31 1.34
N PRO A 55 7.93 -0.85 0.07
CA PRO A 55 7.01 -1.27 -0.97
C PRO A 55 7.12 -2.77 -1.26
N CYS A 56 5.99 -3.41 -1.50
CA CYS A 56 5.97 -4.79 -1.96
C CYS A 56 6.56 -4.91 -3.38
N LYS A 57 7.66 -5.67 -3.52
CA LYS A 57 8.33 -5.91 -4.81
C LYS A 57 7.46 -6.60 -5.88
N ASN A 58 6.36 -7.25 -5.49
CA ASN A 58 5.47 -7.96 -6.42
C ASN A 58 4.49 -7.02 -7.09
N CYS A 59 3.85 -6.12 -6.34
CA CYS A 59 2.88 -5.17 -6.89
C CYS A 59 3.48 -3.80 -7.20
N ASN A 60 4.72 -3.55 -6.77
CA ASN A 60 5.47 -2.29 -6.94
C ASN A 60 4.58 -1.04 -6.78
N PRO A 61 3.90 -0.91 -5.63
CA PRO A 61 3.08 0.26 -5.29
C PRO A 61 3.98 1.48 -5.18
#